data_AF-A0A963F9C8-F1
#
_entry.id   AF-A0A963F9C8-F1
#
_cell.length_a   1.000
_cell.length_b   1.000
_cell.length_c   1.000
_cell.angle_alpha   90.00
_cell.angle_beta   90.00
_cell.angle_gamma   90.00
#
_symmetry.space_group_name_H-M   'P 1'
#
loop_
_entity.id
_entity.type
_entity.pdbx_description
1 polymer ?
#
loop_
_entity_poly.entity_id
_entity_poly.type
_entity_poly.pdbx_seq_one_letter_code
_entity_poly.pdbx_strand_id
1 'polypeptide(L)'
;MAGLSEDDILRRPLADIERMLPDEHPTAYYLYAARLFQEGRKDDSVFWFYAGQLRYRFYLSANPGLPPDGDPAVMSSLNATIGQTINEYAGGDVQLWSGSIDRALAWDAATDNGFTSKTAHNKQWNEVRTGLSQLRDMITSQADQIRAQRAKAGMPNR
;
A
#
# COMPACT_ATOMS: atom_id res chain seq x y z
N MET A 1 -23.18 5.58 3.77
CA MET A 1 -22.91 4.39 2.95
C MET A 1 -22.14 3.42 3.82
N ALA A 2 -22.55 2.15 3.93
CA ALA A 2 -21.68 1.16 4.56
C ALA A 2 -20.52 0.88 3.59
N GLY A 3 -19.28 1.01 4.07
CA GLY A 3 -18.10 0.69 3.26
C GLY A 3 -18.02 -0.81 2.92
N LEU A 4 -17.09 -1.18 2.05
CA LEU A 4 -16.81 -2.57 1.68
C LEU A 4 -16.55 -3.41 2.93
N SER A 5 -17.34 -4.47 3.13
CA SER A 5 -17.04 -5.49 4.12
C SER A 5 -15.91 -6.40 3.66
N GLU A 6 -15.30 -7.15 4.59
CA GLU A 6 -14.32 -8.19 4.22
C GLU A 6 -14.91 -9.22 3.25
N ASP A 7 -16.15 -9.65 3.50
CA ASP A 7 -16.88 -10.57 2.62
C ASP A 7 -17.09 -9.99 1.21
N ASP A 8 -17.33 -8.68 1.10
CA ASP A 8 -17.39 -8.00 -0.20
C ASP A 8 -16.03 -8.05 -0.92
N ILE A 9 -14.94 -7.76 -0.20
CA ILE A 9 -13.58 -7.79 -0.75
C ILE A 9 -13.21 -9.19 -1.24
N LEU A 10 -13.67 -10.24 -0.57
CA LEU A 10 -13.36 -11.63 -0.93
C LEU A 10 -14.17 -12.16 -2.11
N ARG A 11 -15.42 -11.70 -2.29
CA ARG A 11 -16.36 -12.34 -3.22
C ARG A 11 -16.69 -11.51 -4.46
N ARG A 12 -16.56 -10.19 -4.40
CA ARG A 12 -16.92 -9.33 -5.55
C ARG A 12 -15.92 -9.47 -6.70
N PRO A 13 -16.34 -9.17 -7.94
CA PRO A 13 -15.41 -8.98 -9.04
C PRO A 13 -14.33 -7.94 -8.71
N LEU A 14 -13.09 -8.21 -9.10
CA LEU A 14 -11.94 -7.37 -8.77
C LEU A 14 -12.13 -5.92 -9.28
N ALA A 15 -12.64 -5.75 -10.50
CA ALA A 15 -12.93 -4.44 -11.07
C ALA A 15 -13.99 -3.64 -10.29
N ASP A 16 -14.93 -4.32 -9.62
CA ASP A 16 -15.92 -3.65 -8.79
C ASP A 16 -15.31 -3.12 -7.51
N ILE A 17 -14.40 -3.91 -6.90
CA ILE A 17 -13.65 -3.49 -5.72
C ILE A 17 -12.76 -2.28 -6.07
N GLU A 18 -11.99 -2.36 -7.15
CA GLU A 18 -11.08 -1.29 -7.58
C GLU A 18 -11.79 0.04 -7.84
N ARG A 19 -13.02 0.00 -8.36
CA ARG A 19 -13.86 1.18 -8.57
C ARG A 19 -14.39 1.78 -7.27
N MET A 20 -14.57 0.98 -6.23
CA MET A 20 -15.10 1.42 -4.94
C MET A 20 -13.99 1.87 -3.98
N LEU A 21 -12.81 1.27 -4.05
CA LEU A 21 -11.66 1.56 -3.18
C LEU A 21 -11.38 3.06 -2.95
N PRO A 22 -11.44 3.98 -3.94
CA PRO A 22 -11.15 5.40 -3.74
C PRO A 22 -11.94 6.09 -2.61
N ASP A 23 -13.12 5.57 -2.28
CA ASP A 23 -14.02 6.11 -1.26
C ASP A 23 -13.98 5.33 0.06
N GLU A 24 -13.18 4.25 0.12
CA GLU A 24 -13.16 3.30 1.22
C GLU A 24 -12.08 3.59 2.26
N HIS A 25 -12.29 3.05 3.47
CA HIS A 25 -11.27 3.06 4.51
C HIS A 25 -9.98 2.37 4.01
N PRO A 26 -8.78 2.91 4.31
CA PRO A 26 -7.51 2.35 3.81
C PRO A 26 -7.27 0.86 4.13
N THR A 27 -7.90 0.32 5.17
CA THR A 27 -7.91 -1.13 5.47
C THR A 27 -8.37 -1.98 4.29
N ALA A 28 -9.37 -1.51 3.52
CA ALA A 28 -9.90 -2.25 2.38
C ALA A 28 -8.83 -2.53 1.30
N TYR A 29 -7.88 -1.61 1.13
CA TYR A 29 -6.77 -1.76 0.19
C TYR A 29 -5.81 -2.87 0.61
N TYR A 30 -5.53 -2.98 1.91
CA TYR A 30 -4.66 -4.03 2.44
C TYR A 30 -5.29 -5.40 2.27
N LEU A 31 -6.59 -5.53 2.59
CA LEU A 31 -7.32 -6.78 2.40
C LEU A 31 -7.41 -7.16 0.92
N TYR A 32 -7.65 -6.18 0.04
CA TYR A 32 -7.67 -6.39 -1.40
C TYR A 32 -6.29 -6.83 -1.93
N ALA A 33 -5.21 -6.19 -1.48
CA ALA A 33 -3.85 -6.60 -1.81
C ALA A 33 -3.55 -8.03 -1.33
N ALA A 34 -3.98 -8.40 -0.12
CA ALA A 34 -3.83 -9.76 0.39
C ALA A 34 -4.58 -10.78 -0.48
N ARG A 35 -5.82 -10.49 -0.88
CA ARG A 35 -6.59 -11.33 -1.81
C ARG A 35 -5.85 -11.51 -3.14
N LEU A 36 -5.41 -10.42 -3.77
CA LEU A 36 -4.65 -10.49 -5.03
C LEU A 36 -3.41 -11.37 -4.90
N PHE A 37 -2.72 -11.29 -3.75
CA PHE A 37 -1.55 -12.11 -3.49
C PHE A 37 -1.90 -13.61 -3.44
N GLN A 38 -2.98 -13.95 -2.74
CA GLN A 38 -3.47 -15.33 -2.61
C GLN A 38 -3.94 -15.91 -3.95
N GLU A 39 -4.56 -15.10 -4.80
CA GLU A 39 -4.99 -15.47 -6.15
C GLU A 39 -3.85 -15.51 -7.18
N GLY A 40 -2.60 -15.29 -6.75
CA GLY A 40 -1.41 -15.34 -7.62
C GLY A 40 -1.14 -14.07 -8.42
N ARG A 41 -1.97 -13.02 -8.28
CA ARG A 41 -1.78 -11.69 -8.87
C ARG A 41 -0.81 -10.83 -8.05
N LYS A 42 0.38 -11.36 -7.79
CA LYS A 42 1.31 -10.81 -6.80
C LYS A 42 1.86 -9.42 -7.17
N ASP A 43 2.11 -9.14 -8.45
CA ASP A 43 2.59 -7.81 -8.88
C ASP A 43 1.53 -6.73 -8.63
N ASP A 44 0.26 -7.02 -8.95
CA ASP A 44 -0.85 -6.11 -8.65
C ASP A 44 -1.08 -5.97 -7.15
N SER A 45 -0.82 -7.02 -6.37
CA SER A 45 -0.84 -6.96 -4.90
C SER A 45 0.19 -5.97 -4.36
N VAL A 46 1.42 -5.96 -4.87
CA VAL A 46 2.45 -4.98 -4.47
C VAL A 46 1.97 -3.55 -4.74
N PHE A 47 1.41 -3.30 -5.93
CA PHE A 47 0.83 -2.00 -6.26
C PHE A 47 -0.28 -1.58 -5.28
N TRP A 48 -1.29 -2.42 -5.07
CA TRP A 48 -2.44 -2.09 -4.23
C TRP A 48 -2.07 -1.98 -2.75
N PHE A 49 -1.06 -2.73 -2.29
CA PHE A 49 -0.49 -2.56 -0.96
C PHE A 49 0.12 -1.16 -0.78
N TYR A 50 0.93 -0.69 -1.73
CA TYR A 50 1.52 0.64 -1.64
C TYR A 50 0.50 1.77 -1.81
N ALA A 51 -0.54 1.57 -2.63
CA ALA A 51 -1.68 2.48 -2.69
C ALA A 51 -2.41 2.56 -1.34
N GLY A 52 -2.67 1.40 -0.71
CA GLY A 52 -3.27 1.31 0.62
C GLY A 52 -2.42 1.96 1.70
N GLN A 53 -1.11 1.69 1.72
CA GLN A 53 -0.20 2.27 2.69
C GLN A 53 -0.13 3.80 2.54
N LEU A 54 -0.11 4.33 1.32
CA LEU A 54 -0.20 5.77 1.06
C LEU A 54 -1.48 6.35 1.66
N ARG A 55 -2.64 5.76 1.32
CA ARG A 55 -3.96 6.22 1.80
C ARG A 55 -4.05 6.17 3.33
N TYR A 56 -3.52 5.13 3.96
CA TYR A 56 -3.54 4.97 5.42
C TYR A 56 -2.63 5.98 6.11
N ARG A 57 -1.38 6.15 5.64
CA ARG A 57 -0.47 7.18 6.18
C ARG A 57 -1.06 8.58 6.05
N PHE A 58 -1.71 8.86 4.92
CA PHE A 58 -2.38 10.14 4.72
C PHE A 58 -3.55 10.34 5.69
N TYR A 59 -4.42 9.33 5.86
CA TYR A 59 -5.50 9.37 6.82
C TYR A 59 -5.01 9.65 8.26
N LEU A 60 -3.97 8.95 8.72
CA LEU A 60 -3.40 9.18 10.05
C LEU A 60 -2.79 10.57 10.20
N SER A 61 -2.08 11.04 9.16
CA SER A 61 -1.47 12.38 9.17
C SER A 61 -2.53 13.49 9.21
N ALA A 62 -3.65 13.29 8.52
CA ALA A 62 -4.80 14.20 8.57
C ALA A 62 -5.56 14.17 9.91
N ASN A 63 -5.39 13.11 10.71
CA ASN A 63 -6.11 12.88 11.96
C ASN A 63 -5.14 12.54 13.12
N PRO A 64 -4.30 13.50 13.57
CA PRO A 64 -3.24 13.23 14.55
C PRO A 64 -3.74 12.89 15.96
N GLY A 65 -5.04 13.11 16.25
CA GLY A 65 -5.65 12.86 17.56
C GLY A 65 -6.29 11.48 17.73
N LEU A 66 -6.13 10.57 16.77
CA LEU A 66 -6.71 9.23 16.86
C LEU A 66 -6.12 8.44 18.04
N PRO A 67 -6.92 7.62 18.73
CA PRO A 67 -6.43 6.74 19.80
C PRO A 67 -5.29 5.84 19.29
N PRO A 68 -4.19 5.69 20.04
CA PRO A 68 -3.07 4.84 19.61
C PRO A 68 -3.43 3.38 19.35
N ASP A 69 -4.45 2.87 20.04
CA ASP A 69 -4.99 1.50 19.93
C ASP A 69 -6.08 1.35 18.84
N GLY A 70 -6.44 2.43 18.16
CA GLY A 70 -7.33 2.43 17.01
C GLY A 70 -6.58 2.23 15.69
N ASP A 71 -6.85 3.10 14.72
CA ASP A 71 -6.27 3.06 13.38
C ASP A 71 -4.74 2.99 13.29
N PRO A 72 -3.96 3.68 14.15
CA PRO A 72 -2.52 3.50 14.19
C PRO A 72 -2.10 2.04 14.48
N ALA A 73 -2.75 1.38 15.44
CA ALA A 73 -2.48 -0.02 15.77
C ALA A 73 -2.94 -0.97 14.65
N VAL A 74 -4.09 -0.69 14.04
CA VAL A 74 -4.59 -1.47 12.88
C VAL A 74 -3.60 -1.38 11.71
N MET A 75 -3.16 -0.18 11.33
CA MET A 75 -2.16 -0.01 10.27
C MET A 75 -0.86 -0.74 10.62
N SER A 76 -0.39 -0.66 11.87
CA SER A 76 0.80 -1.37 12.32
C SER A 76 0.67 -2.88 12.12
N SER A 77 -0.45 -3.45 12.57
CA SER A 77 -0.77 -4.89 12.41
C SER A 77 -0.81 -5.32 10.94
N LEU A 78 -1.46 -4.53 10.07
CA LEU A 78 -1.56 -4.82 8.64
C LEU A 78 -0.20 -4.76 7.94
N ASN A 79 0.70 -3.85 8.32
CA ASN A 79 2.06 -3.82 7.78
C ASN A 79 2.91 -5.00 8.30
N ALA A 80 2.75 -5.38 9.56
CA ALA A 80 3.48 -6.50 10.16
C ALA A 80 3.05 -7.85 9.60
N THR A 81 1.80 -7.97 9.13
CA THR A 81 1.25 -9.23 8.59
C THR A 81 1.29 -9.25 7.07
N ILE A 82 0.40 -8.48 6.42
CA ILE A 82 0.25 -8.43 4.97
C ILE A 82 1.47 -7.76 4.32
N GLY A 83 1.91 -6.64 4.90
CA GLY A 83 3.03 -5.87 4.36
C GLY A 83 4.34 -6.65 4.35
N GLN A 84 4.62 -7.44 5.38
CA GLN A 84 5.81 -8.28 5.42
C GLN A 84 5.82 -9.26 4.25
N THR A 85 4.75 -10.04 4.05
CA THR A 85 4.66 -11.03 2.97
C THR A 85 4.78 -10.40 1.58
N ILE A 86 4.11 -9.28 1.35
CA ILE A 86 4.15 -8.58 0.05
C ILE A 86 5.54 -7.98 -0.21
N ASN A 87 6.16 -7.36 0.79
CA ASN A 87 7.50 -6.76 0.64
C ASN A 87 8.59 -7.82 0.46
N GLU A 88 8.46 -9.00 1.08
CA GLU A 88 9.37 -10.12 0.86
C GLU A 88 9.33 -10.61 -0.60
N TYR A 89 8.14 -10.62 -1.22
CA TYR A 89 7.98 -10.93 -2.64
C TYR A 89 8.52 -9.82 -3.55
N ALA A 90 8.17 -8.57 -3.25
CA ALA A 90 8.61 -7.39 -3.99
C ALA A 90 10.14 -7.26 -3.96
N GLY A 91 10.77 -7.51 -2.81
CA GLY A 91 12.22 -7.46 -2.66
C GLY A 91 12.98 -8.45 -3.57
N GLY A 92 12.32 -9.49 -4.09
CA GLY A 92 12.90 -10.38 -5.07
C GLY A 92 13.15 -9.72 -6.43
N ASP A 93 12.43 -8.64 -6.74
CA ASP A 93 12.54 -7.87 -7.97
C ASP A 93 12.44 -6.37 -7.64
N VAL A 94 13.61 -5.74 -7.51
CA VAL A 94 13.72 -4.33 -7.13
C VAL A 94 13.08 -3.39 -8.17
N GLN A 95 13.08 -3.77 -9.45
CA GLN A 95 12.46 -2.97 -10.52
C GLN A 95 10.94 -3.03 -10.44
N LEU A 96 10.37 -4.22 -10.20
CA LEU A 96 8.95 -4.37 -9.92
C LEU A 96 8.55 -3.57 -8.67
N TRP A 97 9.36 -3.62 -7.62
CA TRP A 97 9.07 -2.94 -6.36
C TRP A 97 9.01 -1.42 -6.54
N SER A 98 10.06 -0.82 -7.10
CA SER A 98 10.09 0.62 -7.33
C SER A 98 9.01 1.06 -8.33
N GLY A 99 8.80 0.30 -9.40
CA GLY A 99 7.74 0.55 -10.39
C GLY A 99 6.33 0.48 -9.80
N SER A 100 6.08 -0.41 -8.84
CA SER A 100 4.79 -0.49 -8.14
C SER A 100 4.54 0.73 -7.27
N ILE A 101 5.58 1.27 -6.62
CA ILE A 101 5.48 2.52 -5.87
C ILE A 101 5.20 3.70 -6.80
N ASP A 102 5.89 3.79 -7.94
CA ASP A 102 5.63 4.84 -8.93
C ASP A 102 4.19 4.77 -9.47
N ARG A 103 3.70 3.56 -9.74
CA ARG A 103 2.31 3.32 -10.16
C ARG A 103 1.32 3.74 -9.06
N ALA A 104 1.61 3.45 -7.79
CA ALA A 104 0.78 3.90 -6.65
C ALA A 104 0.75 5.43 -6.51
N LEU A 105 1.89 6.10 -6.67
CA LEU A 105 1.98 7.55 -6.66
C LEU A 105 1.23 8.20 -7.83
N ALA A 106 1.33 7.62 -9.04
CA ALA A 106 0.61 8.11 -10.21
C ALA A 106 -0.90 7.91 -10.08
N TRP A 107 -1.32 6.71 -9.65
CA TRP A 107 -2.72 6.39 -9.39
C TRP A 107 -3.31 7.32 -8.33
N ASP A 108 -2.59 7.53 -7.21
CA ASP A 108 -3.03 8.46 -6.18
C ASP A 108 -3.16 9.88 -6.75
N ALA A 109 -2.26 10.36 -7.61
CA ALA A 109 -2.40 11.70 -8.19
C ALA A 109 -3.65 11.83 -9.07
N ALA A 110 -3.98 10.79 -9.83
CA ALA A 110 -5.08 10.79 -10.80
C ALA A 110 -6.46 10.46 -10.20
N THR A 111 -6.51 9.90 -8.99
CA THR A 111 -7.75 9.36 -8.39
C THR A 111 -8.16 10.18 -7.19
N ASP A 112 -9.41 10.63 -7.13
CA ASP A 112 -9.96 11.29 -5.94
C ASP A 112 -9.85 10.42 -4.67
N ASN A 113 -10.02 11.05 -3.51
CA ASN A 113 -10.04 10.37 -2.22
C ASN A 113 -11.30 10.76 -1.48
N GLY A 114 -12.34 9.94 -1.60
CA GLY A 114 -13.61 10.18 -0.92
C GLY A 114 -13.51 9.99 0.60
N PHE A 115 -12.51 9.25 1.08
CA PHE A 115 -12.33 8.97 2.50
C PHE A 115 -11.58 10.08 3.24
N THR A 116 -10.47 10.57 2.68
CA THR A 116 -9.67 11.67 3.26
C THR A 116 -9.45 12.78 2.23
N SER A 117 -10.02 13.97 2.47
CA SER A 117 -9.95 15.08 1.51
C SER A 117 -8.51 15.58 1.29
N LYS A 118 -8.01 15.42 0.05
CA LYS A 118 -6.70 15.92 -0.40
C LYS A 118 -6.61 17.44 -0.42
N THR A 119 -7.73 18.13 -0.62
CA THR A 119 -7.75 19.59 -0.66
C THR A 119 -7.74 20.17 0.75
N ALA A 120 -8.52 19.59 1.67
CA ALA A 120 -8.54 20.01 3.07
C ALA A 120 -7.21 19.71 3.80
N HIS A 121 -6.54 18.63 3.43
CA HIS A 121 -5.29 18.16 4.06
C HIS A 121 -4.12 18.13 3.08
N ASN A 122 -4.01 19.15 2.22
CA ASN A 122 -3.04 19.17 1.12
C ASN A 122 -1.58 19.04 1.56
N LYS A 123 -1.21 19.67 2.68
CA LYS A 123 0.14 19.56 3.24
C LYS A 123 0.47 18.11 3.61
N GLN A 124 -0.40 17.47 4.40
CA GLN A 124 -0.24 16.08 4.84
C GLN A 124 -0.20 15.12 3.64
N TRP A 125 -1.03 15.36 2.63
CA TRP A 125 -1.04 14.59 1.40
C TRP A 125 0.31 14.65 0.68
N ASN A 126 0.86 15.85 0.49
CA ASN A 126 2.15 16.05 -0.17
C ASN A 126 3.33 15.48 0.64
N GLU A 127 3.31 15.60 1.96
CA GLU A 127 4.34 15.04 2.85
C GLU A 127 4.37 13.51 2.76
N VAL A 128 3.21 12.86 2.82
CA VAL A 128 3.12 11.38 2.72
C VAL A 128 3.58 10.90 1.34
N ARG A 129 3.18 11.58 0.26
CA ARG A 129 3.66 11.25 -1.10
C ARG A 129 5.17 11.41 -1.23
N THR A 130 5.73 12.47 -0.65
CA THR A 130 7.17 12.71 -0.64
C THR A 130 7.90 11.57 0.09
N GLY A 131 7.42 11.16 1.27
CA GLY A 131 8.00 10.04 2.00
C GLY A 131 7.96 8.72 1.22
N LEU A 132 6.89 8.46 0.49
CA LEU A 132 6.81 7.26 -0.36
C LEU A 132 7.75 7.34 -1.57
N SER A 133 7.90 8.50 -2.20
CA SER A 133 8.90 8.71 -3.26
C SER A 133 10.33 8.50 -2.74
N GLN A 134 10.64 8.99 -1.54
CA GLN A 134 11.95 8.77 -0.91
C GLN A 134 12.22 7.28 -0.63
N LEU A 135 11.20 6.52 -0.24
CA LEU A 135 11.31 5.06 -0.12
C LEU A 135 11.63 4.41 -1.47
N ARG A 136 10.95 4.82 -2.56
CA ARG A 136 11.26 4.35 -3.92
C ARG A 136 12.71 4.64 -4.29
N ASP A 137 13.17 5.87 -4.07
CA ASP A 137 14.55 6.29 -4.37
C ASP A 137 15.56 5.45 -3.55
N MET A 138 15.26 5.22 -2.27
CA MET A 138 16.07 4.35 -1.40
C MET A 138 16.16 2.92 -1.95
N ILE A 139 15.04 2.32 -2.32
CA ILE A 139 14.99 0.95 -2.87
C ILE A 139 15.85 0.85 -4.13
N THR A 140 15.75 1.83 -5.04
CA THR A 140 16.53 1.83 -6.28
C THR A 140 18.03 2.04 -6.04
N SER A 141 18.39 2.98 -5.17
CA SER A 141 19.80 3.27 -4.84
C SER A 141 20.49 2.13 -4.08
N GLN A 142 19.72 1.30 -3.36
CA GLN A 142 20.24 0.16 -2.60
C GLN A 142 19.97 -1.19 -3.29
N ALA A 143 19.63 -1.21 -4.58
CA ALA A 143 19.23 -2.41 -5.29
C ALA A 143 20.20 -3.59 -5.12
N ASP A 144 21.50 -3.34 -5.30
CA ASP A 144 22.53 -4.39 -5.19
C ASP A 144 22.71 -4.87 -3.75
N GLN A 145 22.60 -3.97 -2.78
CA GLN A 145 22.63 -4.32 -1.36
C GLN A 145 21.43 -5.20 -0.98
N ILE A 146 20.23 -4.86 -1.46
CA ILE A 146 19.01 -5.66 -1.24
C ILE A 146 19.21 -7.07 -1.80
N ARG A 147 19.66 -7.18 -3.05
CA ARG A 147 19.92 -8.50 -3.70
C ARG A 147 20.93 -9.33 -2.92
N ALA A 148 22.03 -8.70 -2.47
CA ALA A 148 23.07 -9.38 -1.70
C ALA A 148 22.58 -9.85 -0.32
N GLN A 149 21.84 -9.00 0.40
CA GLN A 149 21.25 -9.36 1.70
C GLN A 149 20.25 -10.51 1.57
N ARG A 150 19.44 -10.51 0.51
CA ARG A 150 18.50 -11.59 0.23
C ARG A 150 19.20 -12.91 -0.07
N ALA A 151 20.23 -12.88 -0.93
CA ALA A 151 21.02 -14.07 -1.23
C ALA A 151 21.67 -14.66 0.04
N LYS A 152 22.21 -13.79 0.92
CA LYS A 152 22.77 -14.21 2.22
C LYS A 152 21.72 -14.84 3.15
N ALA A 153 20.48 -14.39 3.07
CA ALA A 153 19.35 -14.93 3.82
C ALA A 153 18.70 -16.16 3.17
N GLY A 154 19.23 -16.66 2.05
CA GLY A 154 18.63 -17.79 1.31
C GLY A 154 17.32 -17.44 0.60
N MET A 155 17.02 -16.14 0.45
CA MET A 155 15.83 -15.67 -0.25
C MET A 155 16.09 -15.54 -1.76
N PRO A 156 15.11 -15.88 -2.61
CA PRO A 156 15.27 -15.77 -4.06
C PRO A 156 15.33 -14.31 -4.51
N ASN A 157 16.18 -14.05 -5.50
CA ASN A 157 16.10 -12.90 -6.40
C ASN A 157 15.50 -13.42 -7.73
N ARG A 158 14.59 -12.67 -8.33
CA ARG A 158 13.87 -13.04 -9.56
C ARG A 158 14.32 -12.18 -10.73
#